data_AF-A0A7C4PHU5-F1
#
_entry.id   AF-A0A7C4PHU5-F1
#
_cell.length_a   1.000
_cell.length_b   1.000
_cell.length_c   1.000
_cell.angle_alpha   90.00
_cell.angle_beta   90.00
_cell.angle_gamma   90.00
#
_symmetry.space_group_name_H-M   'P 1'
#
loop_
_entity.id
_entity.type
_entity.pdbx_description
1 polymer ?
#
loop_
_entity_poly.entity_id
_entity_poly.type
_entity_poly.pdbx_seq_one_letter_code
_entity_poly.pdbx_strand_id
1 'polypeptide(L)' 'MQTQAIPLERIVILAYPGTPEGPEQAHEIASFLRGQGVSQVAAGSFLDRPLLERVEAGEFDLMIALGGDGTM' A
#
# COMPACT_ATOMS: atom_id res chain seq x y z
N MET A 1 -0.26 30.83 -1.41
CA MET A 1 -0.93 29.77 -0.62
C MET A 1 0.16 28.85 -0.12
N GLN A 2 0.28 28.64 1.19
CA GLN A 2 1.17 27.60 1.70
C GLN A 2 0.43 26.26 1.51
N THR A 3 1.02 25.34 0.74
CA THR A 3 0.52 23.98 0.63
C THR A 3 0.86 23.25 1.92
N GLN A 4 -0.12 23.13 2.81
CA GLN A 4 0.01 22.29 3.99
C GLN A 4 -0.23 20.85 3.54
N ALA A 5 0.83 20.04 3.51
CA ALA A 5 0.69 18.61 3.19
C ALA A 5 0.00 17.92 4.37
N ILE A 6 -1.10 17.22 4.10
CA ILE A 6 -1.73 16.35 5.09
C ILE A 6 -0.81 15.13 5.25
N PRO A 7 -0.34 14.82 6.47
CA PRO A 7 0.49 13.65 6.69
C PRO A 7 -0.31 12.38 6.41
N LEU A 8 0.25 11.48 5.61
CA LEU A 8 -0.31 10.15 5.35
C LEU A 8 0.14 9.22 6.46
N GLU A 9 -0.79 8.68 7.23
CA GLU A 9 -0.48 7.86 8.41
C GLU A 9 -0.83 6.38 8.22
N ARG A 10 -1.78 6.10 7.31
CA ARG A 10 -2.32 4.75 7.05
C ARG A 10 -2.14 4.41 5.57
N ILE A 11 -1.16 3.58 5.27
CA ILE A 11 -0.80 3.20 3.90
C ILE A 11 -1.03 1.71 3.68
N VAL A 12 -1.61 1.36 2.54
CA VAL A 12 -1.69 -0.03 2.07
C VAL A 12 -0.90 -0.20 0.77
N ILE A 13 -0.16 -1.30 0.65
CA ILE A 13 0.57 -1.68 -0.55
C ILE A 13 0.01 -2.99 -1.08
N LEU A 14 -0.48 -3.01 -2.31
CA LEU A 14 -1.07 -4.20 -2.93
C LEU A 14 -0.27 -4.60 -4.16
N ALA A 15 0.19 -5.84 -4.20
CA ALA A 15 0.89 -6.41 -5.34
C ALA A 15 -0.05 -7.26 -6.22
N TYR A 16 0.05 -7.05 -7.54
CA TYR A 16 -0.62 -7.93 -8.50
C TYR A 16 0.05 -9.31 -8.47
N PRO A 17 -0.70 -10.42 -8.28
CA PRO A 17 -0.13 -11.76 -8.15
C PRO A 17 0.70 -12.22 -9.36
N GLY A 18 0.37 -11.71 -10.54
CA GLY A 18 1.09 -12.03 -11.79
C GLY A 18 2.42 -11.30 -11.94
N THR A 19 2.74 -10.36 -11.04
CA THR A 19 4.03 -9.65 -11.04
C THR A 19 5.06 -10.49 -10.28
N PRO A 20 6.11 -11.02 -10.96
CA PRO A 20 7.19 -11.70 -10.27
C PRO A 20 7.78 -10.79 -9.19
N GLU A 21 8.08 -11.35 -8.02
CA GLU A 21 8.63 -10.62 -6.86
C GLU A 21 7.73 -9.52 -6.27
N GLY A 22 6.58 -9.22 -6.88
CA GLY A 22 5.67 -8.16 -6.42
C GLY A 22 5.26 -8.30 -4.95
N PRO A 23 4.84 -9.50 -4.48
CA PRO A 23 4.54 -9.70 -3.07
C PRO A 23 5.73 -9.45 -2.14
N GLU A 24 6.95 -9.81 -2.53
CA GLU A 24 8.15 -9.57 -1.72
C GLU A 24 8.47 -8.07 -1.66
N GLN A 25 8.47 -7.39 -2.81
CA GLN A 25 8.64 -5.94 -2.92
C GLN A 25 7.61 -5.15 -2.11
N ALA A 26 6.35 -5.62 -2.05
CA ALA A 26 5.32 -5.00 -1.20
C ALA A 26 5.72 -4.98 0.28
N HIS A 27 6.32 -6.07 0.76
CA HIS A 27 6.79 -6.17 2.15
C HIS A 27 8.05 -5.35 2.40
N GLU A 28 8.96 -5.26 1.43
CA GLU A 28 10.15 -4.41 1.51
C GLU A 28 9.77 -2.93 1.60
N ILE A 29 8.86 -2.47 0.73
CA ILE A 29 8.34 -1.11 0.75
C ILE A 29 7.63 -0.83 2.07
N ALA A 30 6.84 -1.78 2.57
CA ALA A 30 6.19 -1.60 3.88
C ALA A 30 7.19 -1.45 5.02
N SER A 31 8.27 -2.25 5.01
CA SER A 31 9.34 -2.17 6.00
C SER A 31 10.08 -0.85 5.93
N PHE A 32 10.39 -0.38 4.72
CA PHE A 32 10.99 0.93 4.49
C PHE A 32 10.11 2.06 5.05
N LEU A 33 8.80 2.09 4.71
CA LEU A 33 7.88 3.15 5.14
C LEU A 33 7.69 3.18 6.66
N ARG A 34 7.62 2.01 7.32
CA ARG A 34 7.64 1.94 8.79
C ARG A 34 8.93 2.53 9.36
N GLY A 35 10.08 2.25 8.73
CA GLY A 35 11.37 2.85 9.08
C GLY A 35 11.42 4.38 8.89
N GLN A 36 10.58 4.95 8.01
CA GLN A 36 10.43 6.39 7.82
C GLN A 36 9.41 7.03 8.80
N GLY A 37 8.81 6.26 9.70
CA GLY A 37 7.88 6.76 10.71
C GLY A 37 6.41 6.75 10.31
N VAL A 38 6.03 6.03 9.25
CA VAL A 38 4.61 5.84 8.92
C VAL A 38 3.97 4.91 9.95
N SER A 39 2.96 5.42 10.66
CA SER A 39 2.34 4.78 11.82
C SER A 39 1.66 3.44 11.51
N GLN A 40 0.97 3.35 10.38
CA GLN A 40 0.24 2.15 9.99
C GLN A 40 0.53 1.81 8.53
N VAL A 41 1.17 0.66 8.31
CA VAL A 41 1.46 0.16 6.97
C VAL A 41 1.02 -1.29 6.86
N ALA A 42 0.19 -1.58 5.86
CA ALA A 42 -0.19 -2.93 5.47
C ALA A 42 0.36 -3.25 4.07
N ALA A 43 0.74 -4.51 3.84
CA ALA A 43 1.15 -5.00 2.54
C ALA A 43 0.49 -6.35 2.28
N GLY A 44 0.11 -6.59 1.03
CA GLY A 44 -0.50 -7.83 0.62
C GLY A 44 -0.68 -7.90 -0.88
N SER A 45 -1.57 -8.79 -1.31
CA SER A 45 -1.89 -9.00 -2.72
C SER A 45 -3.30 -8.50 -3.05
N PHE A 46 -3.56 -8.19 -4.32
CA PHE A 46 -4.94 -7.97 -4.81
C PHE A 46 -5.86 -9.21 -4.71
N LEU A 47 -5.35 -10.34 -4.20
CA LEU A 47 -6.18 -11.51 -3.86
C LEU A 47 -6.44 -11.65 -2.35
N ASP A 48 -5.84 -10.79 -1.53
CA ASP A 48 -6.03 -10.80 -0.07
C ASP A 48 -7.37 -10.15 0.29
N ARG A 49 -8.43 -10.97 0.31
CA ARG A 49 -9.80 -10.56 0.58
C ARG A 49 -9.95 -9.77 1.89
N PRO A 50 -9.43 -10.24 3.04
CA PRO A 50 -9.44 -9.44 4.27
C PRO A 50 -8.79 -8.07 4.12
N LEU A 51 -7.67 -7.96 3.39
CA LEU A 51 -7.03 -6.68 3.19
C LEU A 51 -7.84 -5.75 2.27
N LEU A 52 -8.45 -6.30 1.21
CA LEU A 52 -9.32 -5.54 0.31
C LEU A 52 -10.57 -4.99 1.02
N GLU A 53 -11.19 -5.78 1.89
CA GLU A 53 -12.35 -5.33 2.69
C GLU A 53 -12.00 -4.11 3.55
N ARG A 54 -10.77 -4.05 4.07
CA ARG A 54 -10.26 -2.88 4.83
C ARG A 54 -10.01 -1.66 3.92
N VAL A 55 -9.57 -1.89 2.68
CA VAL A 55 -9.44 -0.82 1.68
C VAL A 55 -10.81 -0.23 1.35
N GLU A 56 -11.80 -1.07 1.07
CA GLU A 56 -13.18 -0.66 0.78
C GLU A 56 -13.83 0.07 1.96
N ALA A 57 -13.47 -0.31 3.19
CA ALA A 57 -13.92 0.36 4.41
C ALA A 57 -13.25 1.74 4.66
N GLY A 58 -12.29 2.17 3.83
CA GLY A 58 -11.61 3.45 3.98
C GLY A 58 -10.60 3.49 5.16
N GLU A 59 -10.06 2.33 5.54
CA GLU A 59 -9.08 2.25 6.64
C GLU A 59 -7.73 2.88 6.31
N PHE A 60 -7.47 3.22 5.04
CA PHE A 60 -6.19 3.75 4.56
C PHE A 60 -6.36 5.12 3.89
N ASP A 61 -5.34 5.96 4.04
CA ASP A 61 -5.26 7.29 3.44
C ASP A 61 -4.64 7.24 2.02
N LEU A 62 -3.83 6.20 1.76
CA LEU A 62 -3.13 5.97 0.50
C LEU A 62 -3.05 4.48 0.19
N MET A 63 -3.33 4.13 -1.06
CA MET A 63 -3.02 2.82 -1.64
C MET A 63 -1.87 2.95 -2.65
N ILE A 64 -0.86 2.09 -2.53
CA ILE A 64 0.22 1.91 -3.49
C ILE A 64 0.00 0.59 -4.22
N ALA A 65 -0.28 0.63 -5.51
CA ALA A 65 -0.39 -0.57 -6.34
C ALA A 65 0.98 -0.93 -6.94
N LEU A 66 1.42 -2.17 -6.76
CA LEU A 66 2.65 -2.71 -7.34
C LEU A 66 2.30 -3.67 -8.48
N GLY A 67 2.62 -3.22 -9.69
CA GLY A 67 2.38 -3.90 -10.95
C GLY A 67 2.96 -3.09 -12.12
N GLY A 68 3.00 -3.69 -13.30
CA GLY A 68 3.69 -3.12 -14.46
C GLY A 68 2.82 -2.76 -15.66
N ASP A 69 1.58 -3.25 -15.76
CA ASP A 69 0.76 -3.05 -16.96
C ASP A 69 -0.13 -1.79 -16.91
N GLY A 70 -0.09 -1.04 -15.81
CA GLY A 70 -0.79 0.24 -15.68
C GLY A 70 -2.31 0.11 -15.52
N THR A 71 -2.82 -1.09 -15.24
CA THR A 71 -4.25 -1.31 -14.99
C THR A 71 -4.54 -1.13 -13.49
N MET A 72 -5.18 -0.01 -13.13
CA MET A 72 -5.83 0.24 -11.82
C MET A 72 -7.31 0.56 -12.04
#